data_AF-G3PX08-F1
#
_entry.id   AF-G3PX08-F1
#
_cell.length_a   1.000
_cell.length_b   1.000
_cell.length_c   1.000
_cell.angle_alpha   90.00
_cell.angle_beta   90.00
_cell.angle_gamma   90.00
#
_symmetry.space_group_name_H-M   'P 1'
#
loop_
_entity.id
_entity.type
_entity.pdbx_description
1 polymer ?
#
loop_
_entity_poly.entity_id
_entity_poly.type
_entity_poly.pdbx_seq_one_letter_code
_entity_poly.pdbx_strand_id
1 'polypeptide(L)'
;MKLFILVALHSRTTIVQLFGWRWADIAAECERFLGPNGFGGIQISTPNGHIVLDSPWRPWFQRYQPVSYKLCSRSGSESELSVGVNIYSDIVINHMCGAGGGEGTHSSCGSWFSATREDFPSVPYSQLDFNDYKCKTSNGEIQNYGDANQVRNCRLVGLLDLSLEKEYVRGKVADLLKLIDMGIAGFRVDTCKHMWPGDLSAIFSRLHNLNTKWFPSGARPFIFQEGGESISSREYFHLGRVTEFKYGAKLGAVLRKWNGEKLAYTRNWGEAWGFMSDGNALVFTDNHDNQRTSGPGGAAIISFWEPRLHKMAVGYMLAHPYGVTRVMSSYRWDRRGTYGDVISGEKKGSSCTGKKIQVGGDGRAHFKISNRDEDPFVAIYADSKL
;
A
#
# COMPACT_ATOMS: atom_id res chain seq x y z
N MET A 1 19.75 14.63 19.15
CA MET A 1 18.91 13.47 18.77
C MET A 1 17.50 13.74 19.29
N LYS A 2 16.53 14.05 18.44
CA LYS A 2 15.15 14.35 18.85
C LYS A 2 14.35 13.05 18.85
N LEU A 3 13.73 12.71 19.99
CA LEU A 3 13.04 11.43 20.19
C LEU A 3 11.55 11.58 19.86
N PHE A 4 11.01 10.65 19.09
CA PHE A 4 9.58 10.53 18.83
C PHE A 4 8.83 10.14 20.11
N ILE A 5 8.11 11.07 20.75
CA ILE A 5 7.29 10.75 21.92
C ILE A 5 5.81 10.82 21.54
N LEU A 6 5.27 9.69 21.08
CA LEU A 6 3.83 9.40 21.14
C LEU A 6 3.60 8.55 22.39
N VAL A 7 3.28 9.13 23.55
CA VAL A 7 3.00 8.29 24.74
C VAL A 7 1.87 7.32 24.40
N ALA A 8 2.12 6.02 24.52
CA ALA A 8 1.12 4.96 24.38
C ALA A 8 0.10 5.09 25.52
N LEU A 9 -0.90 5.95 25.31
CA LEU A 9 -2.05 6.06 26.18
C LEU A 9 -3.12 5.09 25.67
N HIS A 10 -3.73 4.33 26.58
CA HIS A 10 -4.75 3.31 26.32
C HIS A 10 -5.99 3.83 25.55
N SER A 11 -6.08 5.14 25.26
CA SER A 11 -7.16 5.80 24.54
C SER A 11 -6.85 6.16 23.08
N ARG A 12 -5.67 5.82 22.55
CA ARG A 12 -5.26 6.20 21.17
C ARG A 12 -5.48 5.04 20.19
N THR A 13 -6.47 5.18 19.32
CA THR A 13 -7.01 4.06 18.52
C THR A 13 -6.75 4.14 17.01
N THR A 14 -6.17 5.24 16.53
CA THR A 14 -6.05 5.53 15.09
C THR A 14 -4.61 5.65 14.61
N ILE A 15 -4.31 4.97 13.51
CA ILE A 15 -3.03 5.09 12.79
C ILE A 15 -3.19 6.15 11.69
N VAL A 16 -2.16 6.95 11.41
CA VAL A 16 -2.11 7.81 10.22
C VAL A 16 -1.04 7.32 9.25
N GLN A 17 -1.37 7.18 7.96
CA GLN A 17 -0.38 6.94 6.91
C GLN A 17 0.14 8.28 6.38
N LEU A 18 1.37 8.66 6.78
CA LEU A 18 2.05 9.86 6.28
C LEU A 18 2.77 9.55 4.98
N PHE A 19 2.00 9.35 3.90
CA PHE A 19 2.51 8.79 2.65
C PHE A 19 3.49 9.73 1.94
N GLY A 20 4.73 9.27 1.73
CA GLY A 20 5.78 10.03 1.04
C GLY A 20 6.45 11.12 1.88
N TRP A 21 6.14 11.23 3.17
CA TRP A 21 6.77 12.21 4.06
C TRP A 21 8.24 11.87 4.34
N ARG A 22 9.06 12.90 4.60
CA ARG A 22 10.45 12.73 5.07
C ARG A 22 10.49 12.46 6.57
N TRP A 23 11.48 11.72 7.05
CA TRP A 23 11.59 11.35 8.47
C TRP A 23 11.69 12.55 9.39
N ALA A 24 12.41 13.59 8.99
CA ALA A 24 12.47 14.85 9.72
C ALA A 24 11.09 15.55 9.85
N ASP A 25 10.26 15.51 8.80
CA ASP A 25 8.92 16.11 8.83
C ASP A 25 7.98 15.29 9.72
N ILE A 26 8.08 13.95 9.68
CA ILE A 26 7.34 13.07 10.58
C ILE A 26 7.73 13.33 12.04
N ALA A 27 9.01 13.54 12.33
CA ALA A 27 9.49 13.90 13.67
C ALA A 27 8.87 15.19 14.18
N ALA A 28 8.89 16.25 13.37
CA ALA A 28 8.25 17.50 13.71
C ALA A 28 6.72 17.34 13.90
N GLU A 29 6.06 16.54 13.05
CA GLU A 29 4.62 16.31 13.10
C GLU A 29 4.18 15.55 14.36
N CYS A 30 5.00 14.61 14.83
CA CYS A 30 4.76 13.90 16.08
C CYS A 30 4.70 14.83 17.28
N GLU A 31 5.68 15.72 17.39
CA GLU A 31 5.79 16.65 18.51
C GLU A 31 4.70 17.73 18.44
N ARG A 32 4.50 18.33 17.27
CA ARG A 32 3.65 19.52 17.13
C ARG A 32 2.16 19.23 16.97
N PHE A 33 1.79 18.03 16.50
CA PHE A 33 0.41 17.74 16.12
C PHE A 33 -0.08 16.36 16.57
N LEU A 34 0.54 15.26 16.13
CA LEU A 34 -0.02 13.92 16.33
C LEU A 34 -0.03 13.51 17.81
N GLY A 35 1.03 13.84 18.54
CA GLY A 35 1.13 13.63 19.98
C GLY A 35 0.04 14.35 20.77
N PRO A 36 -0.08 15.69 20.64
CA PRO A 36 -1.13 16.48 21.29
C PRO A 36 -2.56 16.10 20.88
N ASN A 37 -2.77 15.66 19.62
CA ASN A 37 -4.10 15.31 19.10
C ASN A 37 -4.46 13.81 19.23
N GLY A 38 -3.70 13.05 20.02
CA GLY A 38 -4.10 11.69 20.42
C GLY A 38 -4.02 10.62 19.33
N PHE A 39 -3.23 10.81 18.28
CA PHE A 39 -3.00 9.75 17.28
C PHE A 39 -2.24 8.58 17.91
N GLY A 40 -2.65 7.35 17.56
CA GLY A 40 -2.12 6.12 18.14
C GLY A 40 -0.84 5.62 17.49
N GLY A 41 -0.58 5.98 16.23
CA GLY A 41 0.68 5.65 15.56
C GLY A 41 0.73 6.10 14.12
N ILE A 42 1.86 5.82 13.46
CA ILE A 42 2.16 6.34 12.13
C ILE A 42 2.61 5.19 11.24
N GLN A 43 1.94 5.01 10.10
CA GLN A 43 2.50 4.20 9.03
C GLN A 43 3.41 5.07 8.17
N ILE A 44 4.69 4.69 8.09
CA ILE A 44 5.67 5.31 7.20
C ILE A 44 5.74 4.56 5.87
N SER A 45 6.10 5.26 4.79
CA SER A 45 6.47 4.60 3.53
C SER A 45 7.73 3.74 3.73
N THR A 46 8.00 2.80 2.81
CA THR A 46 9.13 1.88 2.98
C THR A 46 10.47 2.61 3.19
N PRO A 47 11.23 2.25 4.25
CA PRO A 47 12.50 2.90 4.59
C PRO A 47 13.70 2.33 3.85
N ASN A 48 13.56 1.16 3.20
CA ASN A 48 14.69 0.47 2.59
C ASN A 48 15.07 1.05 1.22
N GLY A 49 16.31 0.73 0.80
CA GLY A 49 16.88 1.16 -0.46
C GLY A 49 16.08 0.64 -1.65
N HIS A 50 15.68 1.54 -2.54
CA HIS A 50 14.79 1.24 -3.67
C HIS A 50 15.35 1.80 -4.98
N ILE A 51 14.85 1.31 -6.12
CA ILE A 51 15.23 1.83 -7.44
C ILE A 51 14.85 3.32 -7.60
N VAL A 52 15.61 4.05 -8.41
CA VAL A 52 15.33 5.44 -8.77
C VAL A 52 14.94 5.49 -10.24
N LEU A 53 13.70 5.90 -10.53
CA LEU A 53 13.14 5.93 -11.89
C LEU A 53 13.04 7.36 -12.41
N ASP A 54 13.51 7.58 -13.64
CA ASP A 54 13.45 8.88 -14.35
C ASP A 54 12.26 8.98 -15.31
N SER A 55 11.70 7.84 -15.74
CA SER A 55 10.57 7.78 -16.66
C SER A 55 9.52 6.77 -16.17
N PRO A 56 8.35 7.23 -15.66
CA PRO A 56 8.04 8.63 -15.33
C PRO A 56 8.97 9.18 -14.24
N TRP A 57 9.07 10.50 -14.09
CA TRP A 57 10.00 11.13 -13.13
C TRP A 57 9.62 10.84 -11.67
N ARG A 58 10.48 10.07 -10.98
CA ARG A 58 10.45 9.79 -9.54
C ARG A 58 9.04 9.42 -9.03
N PRO A 59 8.41 8.39 -9.62
CA PRO A 59 7.06 8.00 -9.28
C PRO A 59 7.03 7.43 -7.86
N TRP A 60 5.88 7.51 -7.20
CA TRP A 60 5.73 7.01 -5.83
C TRP A 60 6.00 5.50 -5.74
N PHE A 61 5.59 4.75 -6.76
CA PHE A 61 5.72 3.29 -6.80
C PHE A 61 7.17 2.81 -6.93
N GLN A 62 8.14 3.69 -7.23
CA GLN A 62 9.56 3.31 -7.23
C GLN A 62 10.01 2.81 -5.86
N ARG A 63 9.33 3.24 -4.78
CA ARG A 63 9.64 2.79 -3.41
C ARG A 63 9.28 1.32 -3.20
N TYR A 64 8.29 0.82 -3.93
CA TYR A 64 7.86 -0.59 -3.93
C TYR A 64 8.70 -1.45 -4.88
N GLN A 65 9.94 -1.05 -5.14
CA GLN A 65 10.89 -1.79 -5.96
C GLN A 65 12.24 -1.83 -5.24
N PRO A 66 12.39 -2.73 -4.25
CA PRO A 66 13.60 -2.83 -3.45
C PRO A 66 14.84 -3.13 -4.28
N VAL A 67 15.95 -2.50 -3.89
CA VAL A 67 17.31 -2.78 -4.39
C VAL A 67 18.20 -3.26 -3.24
N SER A 68 17.95 -2.78 -2.02
CA SER A 68 18.65 -3.25 -0.83
C SER A 68 17.81 -3.09 0.43
N TYR A 69 18.27 -3.70 1.52
CA TYR A 69 17.69 -3.51 2.85
C TYR A 69 18.37 -2.40 3.67
N LYS A 70 19.28 -1.62 3.05
CA LYS A 70 19.85 -0.42 3.68
C LYS A 70 18.75 0.59 3.97
N LEU A 71 18.77 1.20 5.15
CA LEU A 71 17.81 2.23 5.55
C LEU A 71 18.17 3.58 4.93
N CYS A 72 18.00 3.71 3.62
CA CYS A 72 18.08 5.00 2.98
C CYS A 72 17.11 5.07 1.79
N SER A 73 16.25 6.08 1.83
CA SER A 73 15.17 6.24 0.87
C SER A 73 14.99 7.72 0.55
N ARG A 74 14.05 8.02 -0.36
CA ARG A 74 13.65 9.41 -0.62
C ARG A 74 13.18 10.16 0.65
N SER A 75 12.80 9.43 1.71
CA SER A 75 12.39 10.04 2.99
C SER A 75 13.55 10.43 3.90
N GLY A 76 14.76 9.94 3.68
CA GLY A 76 15.92 10.21 4.52
C GLY A 76 16.84 9.00 4.69
N SER A 77 17.90 9.23 5.47
CA SER A 77 18.91 8.26 5.88
C SER A 77 18.54 7.54 7.19
N GLU A 78 19.32 6.52 7.53
CA GLU A 78 19.15 5.73 8.76
C GLU A 78 19.24 6.59 10.02
N SER A 79 20.17 7.55 10.05
CA SER A 79 20.34 8.46 11.19
C SER A 79 19.16 9.44 11.37
N GLU A 80 18.47 9.75 10.28
CA GLU A 80 17.25 10.57 10.29
C GLU A 80 16.01 9.76 10.63
N LEU A 81 16.05 8.43 10.44
CA LEU A 81 15.03 7.52 10.94
C LEU A 81 15.17 7.42 12.47
N SER A 82 14.76 8.51 13.13
CA SER A 82 14.52 8.47 14.55
C SER A 82 13.33 7.53 14.80
N VAL A 83 13.36 6.87 15.94
CA VAL A 83 12.47 5.75 16.25
C VAL A 83 11.96 5.97 17.66
N GLY A 84 10.65 5.82 17.80
CA GLY A 84 9.91 6.00 19.03
C GLY A 84 8.48 5.55 18.82
N VAL A 85 7.67 5.73 19.86
CA VAL A 85 6.49 4.90 20.10
C VAL A 85 5.53 4.89 18.90
N ASN A 86 5.12 3.67 18.51
CA ASN A 86 4.07 3.36 17.53
C ASN A 86 4.32 3.81 16.08
N ILE A 87 5.56 3.74 15.59
CA ILE A 87 5.85 3.77 14.15
C ILE A 87 5.65 2.36 13.56
N TYR A 88 4.87 2.26 12.49
CA TYR A 88 4.65 1.05 11.70
C TYR A 88 5.33 1.21 10.34
N SER A 89 6.32 0.37 10.05
CA SER A 89 7.03 0.44 8.79
C SER A 89 6.28 -0.32 7.70
N ASP A 90 6.10 0.31 6.54
CA ASP A 90 5.77 -0.42 5.32
C ASP A 90 6.99 -1.24 4.89
N ILE A 91 6.82 -2.55 4.71
CA ILE A 91 7.90 -3.47 4.33
C ILE A 91 7.53 -4.18 3.04
N VAL A 92 8.47 -4.18 2.09
CA VAL A 92 8.33 -4.82 0.79
C VAL A 92 9.25 -6.03 0.76
N ILE A 93 8.68 -7.20 1.04
CA ILE A 93 9.43 -8.44 1.26
C ILE A 93 9.03 -9.57 0.31
N ASN A 94 8.03 -9.37 -0.54
CA ASN A 94 7.65 -10.33 -1.59
C ASN A 94 8.66 -10.35 -2.74
N HIS A 95 9.16 -9.18 -3.13
CA HIS A 95 9.85 -8.98 -4.39
C HIS A 95 10.99 -7.96 -4.27
N MET A 96 11.87 -7.95 -5.27
CA MET A 96 12.85 -6.87 -5.53
C MET A 96 12.32 -5.98 -6.67
N CYS A 97 13.17 -5.13 -7.27
CA CYS A 97 12.75 -4.26 -8.37
C CYS A 97 12.22 -5.04 -9.59
N GLY A 98 11.58 -4.33 -10.52
CA GLY A 98 11.10 -4.93 -11.77
C GLY A 98 12.24 -5.56 -12.57
N ALA A 99 11.96 -6.69 -13.25
CA ALA A 99 12.93 -7.39 -14.11
C ALA A 99 13.47 -6.49 -15.24
N GLY A 100 12.67 -5.51 -15.70
CA GLY A 100 13.07 -4.47 -16.65
C GLY A 100 13.81 -3.28 -16.02
N GLY A 101 14.22 -3.36 -14.76
CA GLY A 101 14.84 -2.26 -14.01
C GLY A 101 16.27 -1.89 -14.45
N GLY A 102 16.87 -2.68 -15.33
CA GLY A 102 18.23 -2.48 -15.85
C GLY A 102 19.31 -2.84 -14.83
N GLU A 103 20.51 -2.33 -15.08
CA GLU A 103 21.70 -2.55 -14.26
C GLU A 103 22.39 -1.21 -13.97
N GLY A 104 22.90 -1.04 -12.75
CA GLY A 104 23.63 0.16 -12.36
C GLY A 104 23.43 0.55 -10.90
N THR A 105 23.72 1.81 -10.60
CA THR A 105 23.65 2.39 -9.25
C THR A 105 22.51 3.39 -9.09
N HIS A 106 21.51 3.38 -9.99
CA HIS A 106 20.28 4.18 -9.89
C HIS A 106 19.35 3.63 -8.80
N SER A 107 19.84 3.63 -7.57
CA SER A 107 19.11 3.28 -6.35
C SER A 107 19.26 4.40 -5.33
N SER A 108 18.32 4.49 -4.38
CA SER A 108 18.28 5.58 -3.40
C SER A 108 19.52 5.67 -2.52
N CYS A 109 20.29 4.58 -2.42
CA CYS A 109 21.53 4.51 -1.64
C CYS A 109 22.79 4.32 -2.48
N GLY A 110 22.71 4.54 -3.79
CA GLY A 110 23.84 4.32 -4.72
C GLY A 110 24.34 2.86 -4.73
N SER A 111 23.55 1.92 -4.22
CA SER A 111 23.86 0.50 -4.26
C SER A 111 23.74 0.01 -5.70
N TRP A 112 24.76 -0.71 -6.16
CA TRP A 112 24.71 -1.37 -7.46
C TRP A 112 23.77 -2.58 -7.41
N PHE A 113 23.08 -2.82 -8.52
CA PHE A 113 22.28 -4.03 -8.77
C PHE A 113 22.20 -4.31 -10.28
N SER A 114 21.83 -5.54 -10.63
CA SER A 114 21.44 -5.93 -11.99
C SER A 114 20.13 -6.69 -11.93
N ALA A 115 19.03 -6.07 -12.38
CA ALA A 115 17.72 -6.72 -12.44
C ALA A 115 17.73 -7.87 -13.46
N THR A 116 18.40 -7.68 -14.60
CA THR A 116 18.49 -8.67 -15.69
C THR A 116 19.26 -9.92 -15.27
N ARG A 117 20.27 -9.77 -14.40
CA ARG A 117 21.08 -10.88 -13.88
C ARG A 117 20.62 -11.36 -12.51
N GLU A 118 19.56 -10.75 -11.97
CA GLU A 118 19.02 -11.00 -10.64
C GLU A 118 20.09 -10.91 -9.54
N ASP A 119 20.98 -9.92 -9.66
CA ASP A 119 22.14 -9.72 -8.78
C ASP A 119 21.94 -8.47 -7.92
N PHE A 120 21.78 -8.68 -6.61
CA PHE A 120 21.55 -7.64 -5.61
C PHE A 120 22.58 -7.77 -4.48
N PRO A 121 23.86 -7.40 -4.73
CA PRO A 121 24.97 -7.68 -3.82
C PRO A 121 24.89 -6.94 -2.49
N SER A 122 24.05 -5.90 -2.38
CA SER A 122 23.80 -5.20 -1.10
C SER A 122 22.87 -5.96 -0.15
N VAL A 123 22.16 -7.01 -0.62
CA VAL A 123 21.43 -7.97 0.23
C VAL A 123 22.14 -9.33 0.34
N PRO A 124 23.30 -9.45 -0.31
CA PRO A 124 23.57 -10.36 -1.44
C PRO A 124 22.48 -11.39 -1.82
N TYR A 125 21.56 -11.03 -2.72
CA TYR A 125 20.75 -12.01 -3.46
C TYR A 125 21.34 -12.26 -4.84
N SER A 126 21.15 -13.48 -5.33
CA SER A 126 21.47 -13.91 -6.69
C SER A 126 20.23 -14.51 -7.38
N GLN A 127 20.33 -14.86 -8.66
CA GLN A 127 19.29 -15.58 -9.40
C GLN A 127 18.73 -16.83 -8.69
N LEU A 128 19.52 -17.46 -7.80
CA LEU A 128 19.07 -18.63 -7.05
C LEU A 128 18.02 -18.28 -5.99
N ASP A 129 17.86 -17.01 -5.64
CA ASP A 129 17.02 -16.51 -4.57
C ASP A 129 15.66 -16.01 -5.06
N PHE A 130 15.37 -16.17 -6.36
CA PHE A 130 14.11 -15.81 -7.00
C PHE A 130 13.34 -17.05 -7.48
N ASN A 131 12.03 -16.88 -7.69
CA ASN A 131 11.09 -17.96 -8.02
C ASN A 131 11.03 -18.33 -9.51
N ASP A 132 12.02 -17.96 -10.32
CA ASP A 132 12.03 -18.23 -11.76
C ASP A 132 11.84 -19.70 -12.12
N TYR A 133 12.46 -20.62 -11.35
CA TYR A 133 12.29 -22.06 -11.54
C TYR A 133 10.92 -22.58 -11.04
N LYS A 134 10.27 -21.85 -10.13
CA LYS A 134 9.04 -22.23 -9.44
C LYS A 134 7.80 -21.76 -10.19
N CYS A 135 7.83 -20.56 -10.76
CA CYS A 135 6.76 -20.05 -11.60
C CYS A 135 6.55 -20.97 -12.82
N LYS A 136 5.28 -21.28 -13.14
CA LYS A 136 4.90 -22.19 -14.24
C LYS A 136 4.19 -21.47 -15.40
N THR A 137 4.04 -20.16 -15.33
CA THR A 137 3.46 -19.39 -16.43
C THR A 137 4.51 -19.13 -17.52
N SER A 138 4.05 -19.03 -18.77
CA SER A 138 4.95 -18.92 -19.92
C SER A 138 5.79 -17.64 -19.97
N ASN A 139 5.31 -16.56 -19.35
CA ASN A 139 5.99 -15.27 -19.29
C ASN A 139 6.59 -14.95 -17.91
N GLY A 140 6.51 -15.89 -16.96
CA GLY A 140 7.00 -15.69 -15.60
C GLY A 140 6.12 -14.77 -14.73
N GLU A 141 4.99 -14.29 -15.24
CA GLU A 141 4.09 -13.36 -14.54
C GLU A 141 2.80 -14.03 -14.07
N ILE A 142 2.11 -13.38 -13.14
CA ILE A 142 0.76 -13.75 -12.72
C ILE A 142 -0.23 -13.42 -13.85
N GLN A 143 -0.96 -14.43 -14.33
CA GLN A 143 -1.94 -14.30 -15.42
C GLN A 143 -3.39 -14.56 -14.97
N ASN A 144 -3.59 -15.32 -13.89
CA ASN A 144 -4.87 -15.74 -13.36
C ASN A 144 -4.83 -15.73 -11.83
N TYR A 145 -5.54 -14.77 -11.24
CA TYR A 145 -5.62 -14.61 -9.78
C TYR A 145 -6.47 -15.69 -9.07
N GLY A 146 -7.15 -16.56 -9.82
CA GLY A 146 -7.85 -17.72 -9.28
C GLY A 146 -6.94 -18.93 -8.99
N ASP A 147 -5.67 -18.88 -9.40
CA ASP A 147 -4.68 -19.92 -9.13
C ASP A 147 -3.66 -19.43 -8.11
N ALA A 148 -3.74 -19.98 -6.90
CA ALA A 148 -2.87 -19.60 -5.79
C ALA A 148 -1.39 -19.86 -6.06
N ASN A 149 -1.05 -20.83 -6.91
CA ASN A 149 0.35 -21.15 -7.21
C ASN A 149 1.00 -20.04 -8.01
N GLN A 150 0.35 -19.55 -9.06
CA GLN A 150 0.93 -18.42 -9.81
C GLN A 150 0.89 -17.14 -8.98
N VAL A 151 -0.18 -16.88 -8.22
CA VAL A 151 -0.28 -15.66 -7.40
C VAL A 151 0.89 -15.55 -6.41
N ARG A 152 1.42 -16.68 -5.92
CA ARG A 152 2.46 -16.71 -4.89
C ARG A 152 3.87 -17.11 -5.35
N ASN A 153 4.02 -17.49 -6.61
CA ASN A 153 5.31 -17.97 -7.13
C ASN A 153 5.73 -17.29 -8.43
N CYS A 154 4.89 -16.41 -9.01
CA CYS A 154 5.19 -15.71 -10.25
C CYS A 154 5.26 -14.20 -10.02
N ARG A 155 5.96 -13.51 -10.93
CA ARG A 155 6.24 -12.08 -10.83
C ARG A 155 4.94 -11.27 -10.90
N LEU A 156 4.68 -10.48 -9.85
CA LEU A 156 3.61 -9.49 -9.84
C LEU A 156 4.01 -8.31 -10.74
N VAL A 157 3.35 -8.14 -11.88
CA VAL A 157 3.64 -7.06 -12.87
C VAL A 157 5.14 -6.91 -13.20
N GLY A 158 5.83 -8.04 -13.33
CA GLY A 158 7.25 -8.09 -13.65
C GLY A 158 8.22 -7.83 -12.48
N LEU A 159 7.72 -7.70 -11.24
CA LEU A 159 8.54 -7.57 -10.04
C LEU A 159 9.24 -8.90 -9.72
N LEU A 160 10.56 -8.87 -9.51
CA LEU A 160 11.37 -10.07 -9.28
C LEU A 160 10.97 -10.75 -7.97
N ASP A 161 10.33 -11.91 -8.07
CA ASP A 161 9.64 -12.60 -6.96
C ASP A 161 10.60 -13.44 -6.13
N LEU A 162 10.73 -13.14 -4.83
CA LEU A 162 11.70 -13.80 -3.94
C LEU A 162 11.26 -15.21 -3.59
N SER A 163 12.22 -16.13 -3.54
CA SER A 163 11.99 -17.52 -3.13
C SER A 163 11.94 -17.64 -1.61
N LEU A 164 10.84 -17.17 -1.01
CA LEU A 164 10.64 -17.09 0.44
C LEU A 164 10.58 -18.45 1.15
N GLU A 165 10.52 -19.56 0.43
CA GLU A 165 10.67 -20.90 1.00
C GLU A 165 12.11 -21.20 1.46
N LYS A 166 13.09 -20.52 0.85
CA LYS A 166 14.51 -20.72 1.14
C LYS A 166 14.88 -20.08 2.47
N GLU A 167 15.54 -20.87 3.32
CA GLU A 167 16.05 -20.43 4.62
C GLU A 167 16.93 -19.18 4.53
N TYR A 168 17.79 -19.12 3.52
CA TYR A 168 18.65 -17.96 3.27
C TYR A 168 17.85 -16.67 3.07
N VAL A 169 16.82 -16.72 2.22
CA VAL A 169 15.97 -15.56 1.90
C VAL A 169 15.17 -15.14 3.14
N ARG A 170 14.59 -16.10 3.88
CA ARG A 170 13.90 -15.81 5.15
C ARG A 170 14.82 -15.15 6.17
N GLY A 171 16.07 -15.59 6.27
CA GLY A 171 17.09 -15.00 7.14
C GLY A 171 17.37 -13.53 6.78
N LYS A 172 17.58 -13.23 5.50
CA LYS A 172 17.80 -11.86 5.02
C LYS A 172 16.58 -10.95 5.24
N VAL A 173 15.37 -11.46 5.02
CA VAL A 173 14.15 -10.72 5.34
C VAL A 173 14.04 -10.48 6.84
N ALA A 174 14.29 -11.49 7.69
CA ALA A 174 14.26 -11.33 9.14
C ALA A 174 15.29 -10.29 9.63
N ASP A 175 16.46 -10.20 9.00
CA ASP A 175 17.45 -9.17 9.28
C ASP A 175 16.93 -7.75 8.99
N LEU A 176 16.20 -7.53 7.89
CA LEU A 176 15.50 -6.26 7.64
C LEU A 176 14.51 -5.96 8.77
N LEU A 177 13.80 -6.97 9.27
CA LEU A 177 12.77 -6.78 10.30
C LEU A 177 13.32 -6.54 11.71
N LYS A 178 14.65 -6.60 11.91
CA LYS A 178 15.32 -6.10 13.12
C LYS A 178 15.16 -4.59 13.33
N LEU A 179 14.49 -3.88 12.42
CA LEU A 179 13.87 -2.58 12.65
C LEU A 179 13.12 -2.46 14.00
N ILE A 180 12.57 -3.57 14.52
CA ILE A 180 11.98 -3.62 15.88
C ILE A 180 12.98 -3.29 16.99
N ASP A 181 14.25 -3.67 16.84
CA ASP A 181 15.31 -3.38 17.80
C ASP A 181 15.61 -1.88 17.83
N MET A 182 15.38 -1.18 16.72
CA MET A 182 15.46 0.28 16.65
C MET A 182 14.26 0.95 17.35
N GLY A 183 13.12 0.27 17.50
CA GLY A 183 11.92 0.81 18.15
C GLY A 183 10.69 0.95 17.23
N ILE A 184 10.74 0.39 16.03
CA ILE A 184 9.55 0.20 15.19
C ILE A 184 8.57 -0.73 15.91
N ALA A 185 7.30 -0.33 15.99
CA ALA A 185 6.26 -1.02 16.75
C ALA A 185 5.58 -2.15 15.98
N GLY A 186 5.80 -2.21 14.66
CA GLY A 186 5.16 -3.19 13.80
C GLY A 186 5.29 -2.87 12.32
N PHE A 187 4.57 -3.63 11.51
CA PHE A 187 4.78 -3.65 10.06
C PHE A 187 3.47 -3.71 9.29
N ARG A 188 3.39 -2.88 8.24
CA ARG A 188 2.49 -3.12 7.11
C ARG A 188 3.22 -4.03 6.14
N VAL A 189 2.70 -5.23 5.92
CA VAL A 189 3.31 -6.20 5.01
C VAL A 189 2.72 -6.01 3.63
N ASP A 190 3.52 -5.43 2.73
CA ASP A 190 3.16 -5.20 1.33
C ASP A 190 2.85 -6.51 0.60
N THR A 191 1.90 -6.47 -0.34
CA THR A 191 1.63 -7.55 -1.29
C THR A 191 1.49 -8.93 -0.65
N CYS A 192 0.98 -8.99 0.59
CA CYS A 192 0.94 -10.22 1.39
C CYS A 192 0.19 -11.37 0.74
N LYS A 193 -0.81 -11.08 -0.11
CA LYS A 193 -1.52 -12.11 -0.92
C LYS A 193 -0.59 -12.91 -1.84
N HIS A 194 0.56 -12.37 -2.21
CA HIS A 194 1.58 -12.97 -3.07
C HIS A 194 2.61 -13.80 -2.30
N MET A 195 2.50 -13.89 -0.98
CA MET A 195 3.39 -14.71 -0.15
C MET A 195 2.61 -15.85 0.49
N TRP A 196 3.23 -17.04 0.59
CA TRP A 196 2.61 -18.15 1.30
C TRP A 196 2.51 -17.85 2.81
N PRO A 197 1.36 -18.14 3.46
CA PRO A 197 1.23 -17.96 4.90
C PRO A 197 2.30 -18.72 5.71
N GLY A 198 2.70 -19.91 5.24
CA GLY A 198 3.76 -20.69 5.87
C GLY A 198 5.13 -20.00 5.84
N ASP A 199 5.49 -19.34 4.74
CA ASP A 199 6.74 -18.58 4.62
C ASP A 199 6.74 -17.37 5.55
N LEU A 200 5.63 -16.64 5.60
CA LEU A 200 5.44 -15.53 6.53
C LEU A 200 5.48 -15.96 7.98
N SER A 201 4.85 -17.09 8.32
CA SER A 201 4.93 -17.69 9.66
C SER A 201 6.39 -17.98 10.03
N ALA A 202 7.16 -18.57 9.12
CA ALA A 202 8.57 -18.88 9.34
C ALA A 202 9.42 -17.61 9.53
N ILE A 203 9.11 -16.53 8.81
CA ILE A 203 9.77 -15.22 8.98
C ILE A 203 9.38 -14.59 10.32
N PHE A 204 8.08 -14.49 10.63
CA PHE A 204 7.58 -13.79 11.83
C PHE A 204 7.94 -14.50 13.14
N SER A 205 8.14 -15.82 13.10
CA SER A 205 8.63 -16.59 14.24
C SER A 205 10.04 -16.19 14.69
N ARG A 206 10.83 -15.54 13.82
CA ARG A 206 12.20 -15.07 14.11
C ARG A 206 12.24 -13.68 14.72
N LEU A 207 11.12 -12.95 14.70
CA LEU A 207 11.08 -11.59 15.22
C LEU A 207 11.27 -11.61 16.73
N HIS A 208 12.13 -10.72 17.21
CA HIS A 208 12.21 -10.40 18.63
C HIS A 208 10.88 -9.82 19.14
N ASN A 209 10.77 -9.72 20.45
CA ASN A 209 9.80 -8.82 21.06
C ASN A 209 10.26 -7.36 20.83
N LEU A 210 9.32 -6.42 20.93
CA LEU A 210 9.59 -4.99 20.77
C LEU A 210 10.59 -4.48 21.81
N ASN A 211 11.33 -3.43 21.43
CA ASN A 211 12.37 -2.85 22.29
C ASN A 211 11.80 -2.34 23.63
N THR A 212 12.30 -2.89 24.73
CA THR A 212 11.80 -2.65 26.10
C THR A 212 12.08 -1.24 26.62
N LYS A 213 12.84 -0.42 25.88
CA LYS A 213 12.99 1.01 26.17
C LYS A 213 11.67 1.76 26.01
N TRP A 214 10.80 1.31 25.11
CA TRP A 214 9.54 1.99 24.77
C TRP A 214 8.30 1.11 24.96
N PHE A 215 8.45 -0.21 24.95
CA PHE A 215 7.34 -1.15 25.02
C PHE A 215 7.46 -2.06 26.26
N PRO A 216 6.33 -2.58 26.79
CA PRO A 216 6.37 -3.58 27.85
C PRO A 216 7.17 -4.83 27.44
N SER A 217 7.80 -5.48 28.41
CA SER A 217 8.47 -6.77 28.19
C SER A 217 7.48 -7.78 27.60
N GLY A 218 7.90 -8.52 26.58
CA GLY A 218 7.07 -9.50 25.88
C GLY A 218 6.12 -8.91 24.81
N ALA A 219 6.09 -7.59 24.60
CA ALA A 219 5.26 -7.00 23.55
C ALA A 219 5.69 -7.48 22.16
N ARG A 220 4.74 -7.97 21.36
CA ARG A 220 4.98 -8.43 19.98
C ARG A 220 4.76 -7.30 18.98
N PRO A 221 5.48 -7.28 17.84
CA PRO A 221 5.23 -6.30 16.79
C PRO A 221 3.81 -6.43 16.23
N PHE A 222 3.15 -5.30 16.00
CA PHE A 222 1.83 -5.26 15.39
C PHE A 222 1.93 -5.50 13.88
N ILE A 223 1.45 -6.64 13.41
CA ILE A 223 1.49 -7.01 12.00
C ILE A 223 0.12 -6.76 11.37
N PHE A 224 0.09 -6.05 10.25
CA PHE A 224 -1.07 -5.97 9.39
C PHE A 224 -0.69 -6.16 7.93
N GLN A 225 -1.46 -7.02 7.27
CA GLN A 225 -1.10 -7.63 5.99
C GLN A 225 -1.99 -7.08 4.88
N GLU A 226 -1.40 -6.70 3.76
CA GLU A 226 -2.18 -6.37 2.57
C GLU A 226 -2.66 -7.62 1.85
N GLY A 227 -3.92 -8.00 2.06
CA GLY A 227 -4.52 -9.17 1.41
C GLY A 227 -6.05 -9.10 1.36
N GLY A 228 -6.69 -10.13 0.78
CA GLY A 228 -8.15 -10.32 0.84
C GLY A 228 -8.96 -10.08 -0.43
N GLU A 229 -8.43 -10.43 -1.60
CA GLU A 229 -9.17 -10.45 -2.87
C GLU A 229 -9.51 -11.89 -3.31
N SER A 230 -8.88 -12.36 -4.39
CA SER A 230 -9.07 -13.69 -5.00
C SER A 230 -8.53 -14.83 -4.13
N ILE A 231 -7.52 -14.53 -3.32
CA ILE A 231 -7.00 -15.42 -2.28
C ILE A 231 -7.59 -15.00 -0.94
N SER A 232 -8.04 -15.98 -0.17
CA SER A 232 -8.79 -15.73 1.07
C SER A 232 -7.91 -15.05 2.12
N SER A 233 -8.37 -13.92 2.66
CA SER A 233 -7.69 -13.26 3.79
C SER A 233 -7.62 -14.13 5.04
N ARG A 234 -8.52 -15.12 5.18
CA ARG A 234 -8.57 -16.05 6.31
C ARG A 234 -7.29 -16.84 6.50
N GLU A 235 -6.56 -17.09 5.41
CA GLU A 235 -5.27 -17.78 5.44
C GLU A 235 -4.21 -17.02 6.26
N TYR A 236 -4.40 -15.72 6.49
CA TYR A 236 -3.41 -14.84 7.14
C TYR A 236 -3.79 -14.38 8.55
N PHE A 237 -5.00 -14.71 9.05
CA PHE A 237 -5.50 -14.19 10.34
C PHE A 237 -4.63 -14.60 11.54
N HIS A 238 -4.03 -15.79 11.49
CA HIS A 238 -3.16 -16.27 12.57
C HIS A 238 -1.80 -15.56 12.63
N LEU A 239 -1.46 -14.76 11.61
CA LEU A 239 -0.20 -14.02 11.52
C LEU A 239 -0.32 -12.56 11.94
N GLY A 240 -1.54 -12.04 12.02
CA GLY A 240 -1.82 -10.65 12.32
C GLY A 240 -3.11 -10.18 11.66
N ARG A 241 -3.32 -8.86 11.68
CA ARG A 241 -4.48 -8.25 11.03
C ARG A 241 -4.33 -8.25 9.51
N VAL A 242 -5.43 -8.04 8.80
CA VAL A 242 -5.49 -7.93 7.34
C VAL A 242 -6.25 -6.66 6.97
N THR A 243 -5.81 -6.01 5.89
CA THR A 243 -6.51 -4.84 5.33
C THR A 243 -7.88 -5.23 4.78
N GLU A 244 -8.96 -4.63 5.31
CA GLU A 244 -10.32 -4.88 4.84
C GLU A 244 -10.69 -3.92 3.70
N PHE A 245 -10.26 -4.22 2.48
CA PHE A 245 -10.52 -3.37 1.31
C PHE A 245 -12.02 -3.21 0.99
N LYS A 246 -12.87 -4.16 1.40
CA LYS A 246 -14.33 -4.03 1.21
C LYS A 246 -14.89 -2.84 1.99
N TYR A 247 -14.27 -2.46 3.10
CA TYR A 247 -14.72 -1.37 3.97
C TYR A 247 -14.86 -0.06 3.18
N GLY A 248 -13.76 0.43 2.61
CA GLY A 248 -13.73 1.68 1.85
C GLY A 248 -14.59 1.60 0.59
N ALA A 249 -14.57 0.46 -0.11
CA ALA A 249 -15.37 0.24 -1.32
C ALA A 249 -16.88 0.31 -1.06
N LYS A 250 -17.37 -0.42 -0.05
CA LYS A 250 -18.80 -0.44 0.32
C LYS A 250 -19.25 0.90 0.89
N LEU A 251 -18.44 1.55 1.74
CA LEU A 251 -18.78 2.86 2.30
C LEU A 251 -18.82 3.93 1.20
N GLY A 252 -17.90 3.81 0.24
CA GLY A 252 -17.89 4.59 -1.00
C GLY A 252 -19.19 4.48 -1.78
N ALA A 253 -19.62 3.26 -2.10
CA ALA A 253 -20.88 3.00 -2.78
C ALA A 253 -22.10 3.57 -2.02
N VAL A 254 -22.14 3.41 -0.70
CA VAL A 254 -23.19 3.94 0.18
C VAL A 254 -23.26 5.46 0.13
N LEU A 255 -22.14 6.16 0.31
CA LEU A 255 -22.11 7.62 0.35
C LEU A 255 -22.33 8.26 -1.03
N ARG A 256 -21.95 7.54 -2.10
CA ARG A 256 -22.26 7.92 -3.49
C ARG A 256 -23.69 7.55 -3.91
N LYS A 257 -24.43 6.80 -3.09
CA LYS A 257 -25.78 6.28 -3.37
C LYS A 257 -25.84 5.41 -4.64
N TRP A 258 -24.75 4.72 -4.94
CA TRP A 258 -24.69 3.84 -6.11
C TRP A 258 -25.59 2.63 -5.92
N ASN A 259 -26.19 2.14 -7.00
CA ASN A 259 -27.05 0.95 -7.00
C ASN A 259 -28.18 0.99 -5.95
N GLY A 260 -28.66 2.19 -5.61
CA GLY A 260 -29.74 2.38 -4.62
C GLY A 260 -29.30 2.26 -3.15
N GLU A 261 -28.00 2.20 -2.87
CA GLU A 261 -27.44 2.16 -1.52
C GLU A 261 -27.80 3.42 -0.71
N LYS A 262 -28.02 3.24 0.59
CA LYS A 262 -28.41 4.31 1.51
C LYS A 262 -27.68 4.17 2.84
N LEU A 263 -27.36 5.29 3.47
CA LEU A 263 -26.69 5.29 4.78
C LEU A 263 -27.49 4.49 5.85
N ALA A 264 -28.82 4.49 5.76
CA ALA A 264 -29.69 3.72 6.65
C ALA A 264 -29.43 2.19 6.63
N TYR A 265 -28.85 1.65 5.55
CA TYR A 265 -28.52 0.23 5.46
C TYR A 265 -27.32 -0.13 6.34
N THR A 266 -26.49 0.85 6.71
CA THR A 266 -25.27 0.63 7.53
C THR A 266 -25.56 0.44 9.03
N ARG A 267 -26.82 0.20 9.42
CA ARG A 267 -27.22 -0.09 10.82
C ARG A 267 -26.51 -1.30 11.43
N ASN A 268 -26.06 -2.23 10.59
CA ASN A 268 -25.35 -3.46 10.96
C ASN A 268 -23.97 -3.51 10.28
N TRP A 269 -23.34 -2.36 10.09
CA TRP A 269 -22.03 -2.24 9.45
C TRP A 269 -20.96 -3.08 10.18
N GLY A 270 -20.09 -3.75 9.41
CA GLY A 270 -19.12 -4.73 9.94
C GLY A 270 -19.30 -6.10 9.31
N GLU A 271 -19.21 -7.16 10.12
CA GLU A 271 -19.25 -8.56 9.67
C GLU A 271 -20.50 -8.92 8.84
N ALA A 272 -21.66 -8.33 9.17
CA ALA A 272 -22.91 -8.57 8.44
C ALA A 272 -22.88 -8.03 6.99
N TRP A 273 -21.91 -7.17 6.65
CA TRP A 273 -21.65 -6.71 5.29
C TRP A 273 -20.68 -7.62 4.53
N GLY A 274 -20.35 -8.79 5.08
CA GLY A 274 -19.40 -9.75 4.51
C GLY A 274 -17.94 -9.34 4.70
N PHE A 275 -17.67 -8.49 5.70
CA PHE A 275 -16.32 -8.18 6.14
C PHE A 275 -15.77 -9.31 7.02
N MET A 276 -14.45 -9.33 7.20
CA MET A 276 -13.79 -10.23 8.14
C MET A 276 -14.20 -9.93 9.59
N SER A 277 -13.90 -10.85 10.51
CA SER A 277 -14.18 -10.58 11.92
C SER A 277 -13.41 -9.38 12.44
N ASP A 278 -14.05 -8.60 13.31
CA ASP A 278 -13.55 -7.31 13.79
C ASP A 278 -12.08 -7.36 14.30
N GLY A 279 -11.77 -8.40 15.07
CA GLY A 279 -10.43 -8.64 15.62
C GLY A 279 -9.32 -8.82 14.56
N ASN A 280 -9.67 -9.09 13.30
CA ASN A 280 -8.73 -9.28 12.20
C ASN A 280 -8.59 -8.03 11.33
N ALA A 281 -9.49 -7.06 11.42
CA ALA A 281 -9.58 -5.98 10.45
C ALA A 281 -8.66 -4.79 10.78
N LEU A 282 -7.94 -4.31 9.76
CA LEU A 282 -7.50 -2.92 9.65
C LEU A 282 -8.31 -2.23 8.56
N VAL A 283 -8.92 -1.10 8.88
CA VAL A 283 -9.88 -0.40 8.00
C VAL A 283 -9.41 0.99 7.61
N PHE A 284 -9.80 1.42 6.42
CA PHE A 284 -9.52 2.75 5.87
C PHE A 284 -10.58 3.11 4.81
N THR A 285 -10.78 4.41 4.58
CA THR A 285 -11.63 4.92 3.49
C THR A 285 -10.95 4.82 2.14
N ASP A 286 -9.65 5.11 2.12
CA ASP A 286 -8.75 5.10 0.98
C ASP A 286 -7.33 4.78 1.45
N ASN A 287 -6.50 4.24 0.57
CA ASN A 287 -5.07 4.05 0.79
C ASN A 287 -4.28 4.73 -0.34
N HIS A 288 -2.95 4.63 -0.27
CA HIS A 288 -2.08 5.22 -1.28
C HIS A 288 -2.27 4.65 -2.70
N ASP A 289 -2.70 3.41 -2.88
CA ASP A 289 -2.97 2.85 -4.21
C ASP A 289 -4.34 3.26 -4.74
N ASN A 290 -5.40 2.92 -4.02
CA ASN A 290 -6.77 2.99 -4.52
C ASN A 290 -7.30 4.43 -4.62
N GLN A 291 -6.67 5.41 -3.95
CA GLN A 291 -6.95 6.83 -4.20
C GLN A 291 -6.49 7.33 -5.57
N ARG A 292 -5.78 6.48 -6.34
CA ARG A 292 -5.33 6.73 -7.72
C ARG A 292 -6.09 5.89 -8.75
N THR A 293 -7.21 5.26 -8.34
CA THR A 293 -8.26 4.56 -9.13
C THR A 293 -7.98 3.14 -9.65
N SER A 294 -6.76 2.62 -9.56
CA SER A 294 -6.39 1.27 -10.04
C SER A 294 -6.38 0.17 -8.96
N GLY A 295 -6.68 0.52 -7.70
CA GLY A 295 -6.68 -0.42 -6.57
C GLY A 295 -8.06 -1.00 -6.23
N PRO A 296 -8.13 -1.92 -5.25
CA PRO A 296 -9.38 -2.54 -4.83
C PRO A 296 -10.43 -1.51 -4.43
N GLY A 297 -11.66 -1.72 -4.90
CA GLY A 297 -12.79 -0.81 -4.76
C GLY A 297 -12.98 0.14 -5.95
N GLY A 298 -11.97 0.32 -6.81
CA GLY A 298 -12.07 1.09 -8.05
C GLY A 298 -12.69 2.47 -7.86
N ALA A 299 -13.61 2.85 -8.74
CA ALA A 299 -14.25 4.16 -8.71
C ALA A 299 -15.14 4.43 -7.48
N ALA A 300 -15.48 3.40 -6.69
CA ALA A 300 -16.29 3.59 -5.48
C ALA A 300 -15.50 4.33 -4.39
N ILE A 301 -14.17 4.17 -4.36
CA ILE A 301 -13.30 4.77 -3.36
C ILE A 301 -13.49 6.29 -3.32
N ILE A 302 -13.60 6.83 -2.10
CA ILE A 302 -13.72 8.27 -1.86
C ILE A 302 -12.38 8.74 -1.30
N SER A 303 -11.81 9.78 -1.91
CA SER A 303 -10.52 10.33 -1.51
C SER A 303 -10.62 11.83 -1.22
N PHE A 304 -9.50 12.45 -0.83
CA PHE A 304 -9.44 13.90 -0.60
C PHE A 304 -9.86 14.76 -1.81
N TRP A 305 -9.92 14.17 -3.01
CA TRP A 305 -10.44 14.82 -4.22
C TRP A 305 -11.96 15.08 -4.18
N GLU A 306 -12.69 14.34 -3.35
CA GLU A 306 -14.11 14.57 -3.05
C GLU A 306 -14.27 15.03 -1.58
N PRO A 307 -13.75 16.22 -1.20
CA PRO A 307 -13.49 16.57 0.20
C PRO A 307 -14.74 16.56 1.10
N ARG A 308 -15.94 16.82 0.55
CA ARG A 308 -17.18 16.73 1.31
C ARG A 308 -17.52 15.28 1.68
N LEU A 309 -17.50 14.38 0.69
CA LEU A 309 -17.80 12.97 0.90
C LEU A 309 -16.69 12.28 1.70
N HIS A 310 -15.43 12.67 1.48
CA HIS A 310 -14.28 12.12 2.21
C HIS A 310 -14.36 12.40 3.70
N LYS A 311 -14.67 13.64 4.10
CA LYS A 311 -14.90 13.98 5.51
C LYS A 311 -16.06 13.20 6.12
N MET A 312 -17.13 12.94 5.36
CA MET A 312 -18.24 12.11 5.82
C MET A 312 -17.82 10.64 5.99
N ALA A 313 -17.05 10.09 5.05
CA ALA A 313 -16.55 8.71 5.11
C ALA A 313 -15.60 8.50 6.29
N VAL A 314 -14.64 9.41 6.46
CA VAL A 314 -13.67 9.37 7.57
C VAL A 314 -14.39 9.57 8.90
N GLY A 315 -15.34 10.52 8.99
CA GLY A 315 -16.14 10.72 10.19
C GLY A 315 -16.96 9.49 10.58
N TYR A 316 -17.59 8.83 9.60
CA TYR A 316 -18.30 7.57 9.81
C TYR A 316 -17.36 6.47 10.32
N MET A 317 -16.19 6.31 9.68
CA MET A 317 -15.20 5.31 10.06
C MET A 317 -14.68 5.52 11.49
N LEU A 318 -14.35 6.75 11.87
CA LEU A 318 -13.80 7.04 13.19
C LEU A 318 -14.85 6.95 14.32
N ALA A 319 -16.14 7.05 14.00
CA ALA A 319 -17.23 6.91 14.97
C ALA A 319 -17.72 5.47 15.13
N HIS A 320 -17.48 4.60 14.14
CA HIS A 320 -17.91 3.20 14.17
C HIS A 320 -16.87 2.32 14.87
N PRO A 321 -17.27 1.36 15.73
CA PRO A 321 -16.32 0.55 16.51
C PRO A 321 -15.58 -0.54 15.71
N TYR A 322 -15.78 -0.63 14.39
CA TYR A 322 -15.31 -1.78 13.61
C TYR A 322 -13.88 -1.57 13.11
N GLY A 323 -12.99 -2.49 13.47
CA GLY A 323 -11.61 -2.59 13.02
C GLY A 323 -10.67 -1.55 13.61
N VAL A 324 -9.37 -1.76 13.40
CA VAL A 324 -8.36 -0.73 13.70
C VAL A 324 -8.35 0.29 12.57
N THR A 325 -8.62 1.55 12.88
CA THR A 325 -8.73 2.59 11.86
C THR A 325 -7.37 3.15 11.43
N ARG A 326 -7.18 3.30 10.12
CA ARG A 326 -6.07 4.02 9.51
C ARG A 326 -6.59 5.19 8.68
N VAL A 327 -6.16 6.40 9.02
CA VAL A 327 -6.44 7.63 8.27
C VAL A 327 -5.34 7.87 7.25
N MET A 328 -5.73 8.27 6.03
CA MET A 328 -4.78 8.60 4.96
C MET A 328 -4.35 10.07 5.05
N SER A 329 -3.05 10.33 4.90
CA SER A 329 -2.49 11.66 4.67
C SER A 329 -1.72 11.66 3.35
N SER A 330 -2.19 12.49 2.41
CA SER A 330 -1.76 12.49 1.01
C SER A 330 -1.12 13.81 0.60
N TYR A 331 -0.42 13.79 -0.53
CA TYR A 331 -0.05 14.97 -1.29
C TYR A 331 -0.93 15.10 -2.54
N ARG A 332 -1.06 16.32 -3.09
CA ARG A 332 -1.76 16.55 -4.36
C ARG A 332 -0.85 16.19 -5.54
N TRP A 333 -1.45 15.68 -6.61
CA TRP A 333 -0.77 15.45 -7.89
C TRP A 333 -1.64 15.96 -9.04
N ASP A 334 -1.02 16.18 -10.20
CA ASP A 334 -1.75 16.65 -11.37
C ASP A 334 -2.65 15.56 -11.96
N ARG A 335 -3.95 15.83 -11.97
CA ARG A 335 -4.96 14.98 -12.64
C ARG A 335 -5.38 15.54 -14.00
N ARG A 336 -4.81 16.67 -14.42
CA ARG A 336 -5.11 17.32 -15.70
C ARG A 336 -4.75 16.41 -16.86
N GLY A 337 -5.61 16.38 -17.85
CA GLY A 337 -5.36 15.68 -19.09
C GLY A 337 -6.61 15.54 -19.92
N THR A 338 -6.42 14.94 -21.09
CA THR A 338 -7.51 14.53 -21.96
C THR A 338 -7.82 13.07 -21.66
N TYR A 339 -9.10 12.76 -21.46
CA TYR A 339 -9.57 11.41 -21.15
C TYR A 339 -10.50 10.95 -22.26
N GLY A 340 -10.34 9.70 -22.70
CA GLY A 340 -11.32 9.05 -23.56
C GLY A 340 -12.59 8.76 -22.79
N ASP A 341 -13.73 9.14 -23.36
CA ASP A 341 -15.04 8.69 -22.93
C ASP A 341 -15.22 7.23 -23.34
N VAL A 342 -15.34 6.36 -22.34
CA VAL A 342 -15.38 4.91 -22.55
C VAL A 342 -16.75 4.37 -22.88
N ILE A 343 -17.77 5.25 -22.89
CA ILE A 343 -19.09 4.90 -23.40
C ILE A 343 -19.11 5.05 -24.92
N SER A 344 -18.68 6.21 -25.43
CA SER A 344 -18.68 6.49 -26.87
C SER A 344 -17.49 5.92 -27.65
N GLY A 345 -16.55 5.24 -26.98
CA GLY A 345 -15.46 4.56 -27.67
C GLY A 345 -14.40 3.96 -26.76
N GLU A 346 -13.27 3.59 -27.34
CA GLU A 346 -12.19 2.88 -26.65
C GLU A 346 -10.87 3.65 -26.76
N LYS A 347 -10.04 3.50 -25.74
CA LYS A 347 -8.66 4.03 -25.76
C LYS A 347 -7.77 3.12 -26.60
N LYS A 348 -7.05 3.70 -27.55
CA LYS A 348 -6.02 3.06 -28.38
C LYS A 348 -4.70 3.80 -28.22
N GLY A 349 -3.82 3.31 -27.36
CA GLY A 349 -2.57 4.00 -27.01
C GLY A 349 -2.84 5.37 -26.42
N SER A 350 -2.30 6.43 -27.03
CA SER A 350 -2.51 7.84 -26.65
C SER A 350 -3.70 8.50 -27.37
N SER A 351 -4.64 7.70 -27.90
CA SER A 351 -5.83 8.19 -28.61
C SER A 351 -7.11 7.52 -28.08
N CYS A 352 -8.27 8.15 -28.31
CA CYS A 352 -9.57 7.55 -28.04
C CYS A 352 -10.43 7.66 -29.29
N THR A 353 -11.18 6.60 -29.62
CA THR A 353 -12.15 6.62 -30.72
C THR A 353 -13.45 7.35 -30.33
N GLY A 354 -13.73 7.43 -29.04
CA GLY A 354 -14.87 8.15 -28.48
C GLY A 354 -14.60 9.63 -28.21
N LYS A 355 -15.54 10.28 -27.54
CA LYS A 355 -15.39 11.66 -27.11
C LYS A 355 -14.18 11.84 -26.21
N LYS A 356 -13.54 13.00 -26.32
CA LYS A 356 -12.40 13.39 -25.49
C LYS A 356 -12.86 14.40 -24.46
N ILE A 357 -12.63 14.10 -23.19
CA ILE A 357 -13.02 14.91 -22.04
C ILE A 357 -11.78 15.57 -21.46
N GLN A 358 -11.77 16.90 -21.42
CA GLN A 358 -10.69 17.66 -20.81
C GLN A 358 -10.94 17.79 -19.31
N VAL A 359 -10.04 17.23 -18.50
CA VAL A 359 -10.02 17.42 -17.05
C VAL A 359 -8.99 18.49 -16.71
N GLY A 360 -9.41 19.51 -15.96
CA GLY A 360 -8.58 20.59 -15.44
C GLY A 360 -7.66 20.14 -14.29
N GLY A 361 -6.74 21.01 -13.87
CA GLY A 361 -5.81 20.73 -12.76
C GLY A 361 -6.48 20.59 -11.39
N ASP A 362 -7.72 21.08 -11.25
CA ASP A 362 -8.58 20.85 -10.08
C ASP A 362 -9.29 19.48 -10.11
N GLY A 363 -9.11 18.72 -11.20
CA GLY A 363 -9.76 17.44 -11.43
C GLY A 363 -11.23 17.55 -11.87
N ARG A 364 -11.71 18.73 -12.25
CA ARG A 364 -13.04 18.91 -12.83
C ARG A 364 -12.96 18.90 -14.36
N ALA A 365 -13.99 18.40 -15.01
CA ALA A 365 -14.17 18.50 -16.45
C ALA A 365 -15.44 19.29 -16.77
N HIS A 366 -15.36 20.11 -17.81
CA HIS A 366 -16.53 20.75 -18.41
C HIS A 366 -16.76 20.12 -19.78
N PHE A 367 -17.91 19.49 -19.97
CA PHE A 367 -18.29 18.84 -21.21
C PHE A 367 -19.78 19.04 -21.45
N LYS A 368 -20.19 18.89 -22.72
CA LYS A 368 -21.58 19.00 -23.15
C LYS A 368 -22.03 17.63 -23.68
N ILE A 369 -23.11 17.12 -23.12
CA ILE A 369 -23.84 15.97 -23.64
C ILE A 369 -25.00 16.52 -24.47
N SER A 370 -25.08 16.12 -25.73
CA SER A 370 -26.19 16.45 -26.64
C SER A 370 -27.28 15.39 -26.51
N ASN A 371 -28.54 15.79 -26.60
CA ASN A 371 -29.66 14.82 -26.72
C ASN A 371 -29.70 14.11 -28.08
N ARG A 372 -28.77 14.44 -28.99
CA ARG A 372 -28.55 13.76 -30.27
C ARG A 372 -27.33 12.85 -30.26
N ASP A 373 -26.62 12.75 -29.13
CA ASP A 373 -25.54 11.78 -29.01
C ASP A 373 -26.14 10.37 -29.02
N GLU A 374 -25.43 9.42 -29.65
CA GLU A 374 -25.82 8.00 -29.66
C GLU A 374 -25.99 7.48 -28.23
N ASP A 375 -25.02 7.81 -27.37
CA ASP A 375 -25.09 7.61 -25.93
C ASP A 375 -25.07 8.97 -25.20
N PRO A 376 -26.18 9.44 -24.61
CA PRO A 376 -26.24 10.71 -23.88
C PRO A 376 -25.66 10.58 -22.45
N PHE A 377 -24.53 9.89 -22.33
CA PHE A 377 -23.79 9.68 -21.10
C PHE A 377 -22.29 9.81 -21.38
N VAL A 378 -21.51 10.16 -20.36
CA VAL A 378 -20.05 10.20 -20.44
C VAL A 378 -19.50 9.46 -19.24
N ALA A 379 -18.51 8.61 -19.47
CA ALA A 379 -17.73 7.97 -18.42
C ALA A 379 -16.24 8.10 -18.72
N ILE A 380 -15.47 8.58 -17.74
CA ILE A 380 -14.00 8.59 -17.79
C ILE A 380 -13.44 7.98 -16.51
N TYR A 381 -12.24 7.42 -16.59
CA TYR A 381 -11.49 6.91 -15.44
C TYR A 381 -9.99 7.14 -15.66
N ALA A 382 -9.14 6.92 -14.65
CA ALA A 382 -7.74 7.36 -14.77
C ALA A 382 -7.00 6.74 -15.96
N ASP A 383 -7.24 5.46 -16.28
CA ASP A 383 -6.55 4.81 -17.40
C ASP A 383 -7.13 5.21 -18.76
N SER A 384 -8.26 5.91 -18.81
CA SER A 384 -8.75 6.52 -20.05
C SER A 384 -8.01 7.82 -20.40
N LYS A 385 -7.09 8.30 -19.56
CA LYS A 385 -6.20 9.44 -19.86
C LYS A 385 -5.33 9.14 -21.09
N LEU A 386 -5.29 10.04 -22.06
CA LEU A 386 -4.59 9.93 -23.34
C LEU A 386 -3.14 10.41 -23.27
#